data_AF-A0A382C5U5-F1
#
_entry.id   AF-A0A382C5U5-F1
#
_cell.length_a   1.000
_cell.length_b   1.000
_cell.length_c   1.000
_cell.angle_alpha   90.00
_cell.angle_beta   90.00
_cell.angle_gamma   90.00
#
_symmetry.space_group_name_H-M   'P 1'
#
loop_
_entity.id
_entity.type
_entity.pdbx_description
1 polymer ?
#
loop_
_entity_poly.entity_id
_entity_poly.type
_entity_poly.pdbx_seq_one_letter_code
_entity_poly.pdbx_strand_id
1 'polypeptide(L)'
;PDGTVPSTWSIDLHYPKQQYAKKFPDNPFISYAQHGRGVDRAYGYPVPYRCFYSRNIENLFMAGRCISVTHEALGTVRVMKTCGMMGEVVGRAASICLKRDCLPRDVYERYLDDLIELVRLPGKAFRPTVHDKITIPADALPLAGPHGAPSGLAVSKFPGIVLDDKQAKIEGKWGKGQGLKPYFGFGYRYSSDPKGSATFTFKAPETGKFDARIAYQSHENRGKSVPVEVKSGNHAKEVKIDMTKKAPLKNGFYSLGSLDLKKGEEVTIRLTAKGAKGNVHVDAAQLLPLD
;
A
#
# COMPACT_ATOMS: atom_id res chain seq x y z
N PRO A 1 -7.17 -20.87 4.12
CA PRO A 1 -7.47 -20.41 2.74
C PRO A 1 -6.20 -20.55 1.88
N ASP A 2 -6.31 -20.89 0.59
CA ASP A 2 -5.18 -21.23 -0.29
C ASP A 2 -4.76 -20.11 -1.24
N GLY A 3 -5.20 -18.88 -0.97
CA GLY A 3 -4.80 -17.71 -1.74
C GLY A 3 -3.31 -17.40 -1.56
N THR A 4 -2.54 -17.46 -2.66
CA THR A 4 -1.06 -17.41 -2.60
C THR A 4 -0.43 -16.33 -3.47
N VAL A 5 -1.13 -15.83 -4.50
CA VAL A 5 -0.61 -14.77 -5.38
C VAL A 5 -1.58 -13.59 -5.41
N PRO A 6 -1.19 -12.38 -4.95
CA PRO A 6 -2.06 -11.22 -5.05
C PRO A 6 -2.17 -10.73 -6.50
N SER A 7 -3.38 -10.61 -7.02
CA SER A 7 -3.67 -9.90 -8.26
C SER A 7 -4.30 -8.55 -7.97
N THR A 8 -3.62 -7.47 -8.35
CA THR A 8 -4.07 -6.07 -8.17
C THR A 8 -4.50 -5.42 -9.48
N TRP A 9 -4.62 -6.20 -10.55
CA TRP A 9 -4.99 -5.69 -11.87
C TRP A 9 -6.50 -5.74 -12.07
N SER A 10 -7.04 -4.68 -12.68
CA SER A 10 -8.40 -4.69 -13.21
C SER A 10 -8.57 -5.83 -14.22
N ILE A 11 -9.80 -6.31 -14.36
CA ILE A 11 -10.18 -7.24 -15.42
C ILE A 11 -10.04 -6.51 -16.76
N ASP A 12 -9.05 -6.90 -17.58
CA ASP A 12 -8.77 -6.35 -18.90
C ASP A 12 -9.09 -7.38 -19.99
N LEU A 13 -10.26 -7.20 -20.63
CA LEU A 13 -10.77 -8.08 -21.68
C LEU A 13 -10.70 -7.41 -23.04
N HIS A 14 -10.38 -8.21 -24.06
CA HIS A 14 -10.18 -7.75 -25.43
C HIS A 14 -11.20 -8.43 -26.32
N TYR A 15 -12.18 -7.66 -26.78
CA TYR A 15 -13.24 -8.15 -27.65
C TYR A 15 -13.03 -7.67 -29.08
N PRO A 16 -13.35 -8.48 -30.10
CA PRO A 16 -13.24 -8.04 -31.48
C PRO A 16 -14.21 -6.88 -31.75
N LYS A 17 -13.78 -5.87 -32.50
CA LYS A 17 -14.70 -4.82 -32.97
C LYS A 17 -15.69 -5.44 -33.95
N GLN A 18 -16.96 -5.03 -33.84
CA GLN A 18 -18.06 -5.63 -34.60
C GLN A 18 -17.83 -5.67 -36.11
N GLN A 19 -17.18 -4.64 -36.69
CA GLN A 19 -16.88 -4.60 -38.13
C GLN A 19 -15.91 -5.71 -38.58
N TYR A 20 -14.94 -6.09 -37.74
CA TYR A 20 -13.99 -7.17 -38.06
C TYR A 20 -14.54 -8.54 -37.68
N ALA A 21 -15.37 -8.63 -36.63
CA ALA A 21 -16.11 -9.84 -36.32
C ALA A 21 -17.06 -10.25 -37.47
N LYS A 22 -17.67 -9.27 -38.16
CA LYS A 22 -18.50 -9.52 -39.33
C LYS A 22 -17.69 -9.87 -40.58
N LYS A 23 -16.61 -9.14 -40.86
CA LYS A 23 -15.81 -9.30 -42.09
C LYS A 23 -14.88 -10.51 -42.05
N PHE A 24 -14.42 -10.90 -40.86
CA PHE A 24 -13.49 -12.01 -40.63
C PHE A 24 -14.00 -12.87 -39.47
N PRO A 25 -15.11 -13.61 -39.66
CA PRO A 25 -15.79 -14.34 -38.57
C PRO A 25 -14.90 -15.37 -37.87
N ASP A 26 -14.00 -16.02 -38.61
CA ASP A 26 -13.09 -17.04 -38.05
C ASP A 26 -11.86 -16.45 -37.36
N ASN A 27 -11.47 -15.21 -37.70
CA ASN A 27 -10.26 -14.58 -37.15
C ASN A 27 -10.33 -13.04 -37.16
N PRO A 28 -11.14 -12.45 -36.28
CA PRO A 28 -11.21 -11.00 -36.16
C PRO A 28 -9.95 -10.44 -35.49
N PHE A 29 -9.20 -9.61 -36.21
CA PHE A 29 -7.84 -9.23 -35.81
C PHE A 29 -7.71 -7.86 -35.10
N ILE A 30 -8.77 -7.04 -35.07
CA ILE A 30 -8.78 -5.76 -34.35
C ILE A 30 -9.79 -5.80 -33.20
N SER A 31 -9.29 -5.58 -31.99
CA SER A 31 -10.07 -5.56 -30.76
C SER A 31 -10.29 -4.15 -30.20
N TYR A 32 -11.16 -4.05 -29.21
CA TYR A 32 -11.21 -2.96 -28.24
C TYR A 32 -11.02 -3.53 -26.83
N ALA A 33 -10.47 -2.72 -25.93
CA ALA A 33 -10.26 -3.10 -24.54
C ALA A 33 -11.45 -2.69 -23.68
N GLN A 34 -11.91 -3.59 -22.82
CA GLN A 34 -12.90 -3.35 -21.79
C GLN A 34 -12.24 -3.55 -20.42
N HIS A 35 -12.21 -2.47 -19.63
CA HIS A 35 -11.60 -2.46 -18.30
C HIS A 35 -12.66 -2.47 -17.20
N GLY A 36 -12.70 -3.55 -16.41
CA GLY A 36 -13.53 -3.65 -15.22
C GLY A 36 -12.95 -2.85 -14.05
N ARG A 37 -13.82 -2.36 -13.14
CA ARG A 37 -13.42 -1.58 -11.95
C ARG A 37 -13.66 -2.31 -10.62
N GLY A 38 -13.97 -3.61 -10.66
CA GLY A 38 -14.31 -4.40 -9.47
C GLY A 38 -13.12 -4.82 -8.60
N VAL A 39 -11.88 -4.59 -9.04
CA VAL A 39 -10.67 -4.94 -8.29
C VAL A 39 -10.08 -3.70 -7.64
N ASP A 40 -9.95 -3.70 -6.33
CA ASP A 40 -9.16 -2.70 -5.61
C ASP A 40 -7.69 -2.89 -5.98
N ARG A 41 -7.08 -1.91 -6.65
CA ARG A 41 -5.69 -2.02 -7.12
C ARG A 41 -4.64 -1.86 -6.02
N ALA A 42 -5.03 -1.40 -4.84
CA ALA A 42 -4.15 -1.28 -3.69
C ALA A 42 -4.01 -2.62 -2.94
N TYR A 43 -5.11 -3.37 -2.82
CA TYR A 43 -5.16 -4.63 -2.05
C TYR A 43 -5.23 -5.86 -2.94
N GLY A 44 -5.94 -5.77 -4.06
CA GLY A 44 -6.17 -6.87 -4.98
C GLY A 44 -7.04 -7.97 -4.36
N TYR A 45 -6.91 -9.16 -4.93
CA TYR A 45 -7.46 -10.39 -4.37
C TYR A 45 -6.44 -11.52 -4.56
N PRO A 46 -6.45 -12.54 -3.70
CA PRO A 46 -5.49 -13.62 -3.80
C PRO A 46 -5.96 -14.67 -4.81
N VAL A 47 -5.09 -15.05 -5.74
CA VAL A 47 -5.25 -16.19 -6.64
C VAL A 47 -5.01 -17.48 -5.86
N PRO A 48 -5.97 -18.41 -5.84
CA PRO A 48 -5.83 -19.70 -5.15
C PRO A 48 -4.73 -20.59 -5.73
N TYR A 49 -4.01 -21.32 -4.88
CA TYR A 49 -3.01 -22.31 -5.29
C TYR A 49 -3.59 -23.38 -6.21
N ARG A 50 -4.84 -23.79 -5.98
CA ARG A 50 -5.54 -24.77 -6.81
C ARG A 50 -5.73 -24.37 -8.29
N CYS A 51 -5.44 -23.12 -8.66
CA CYS A 51 -5.39 -22.70 -10.06
C CYS A 51 -4.08 -23.09 -10.76
N PHE A 52 -3.04 -23.49 -10.02
CA PHE A 52 -1.68 -23.67 -10.53
C PHE A 52 -1.31 -25.11 -10.90
N TYR A 53 -2.23 -26.07 -10.84
CA TYR A 53 -1.99 -27.44 -11.28
C TYR A 53 -3.15 -27.98 -12.12
N SER A 54 -2.88 -28.99 -12.94
CA SER A 54 -3.87 -29.57 -13.83
C SER A 54 -4.92 -30.36 -13.07
N ARG A 55 -6.18 -30.19 -13.46
CA ARG A 55 -7.27 -31.02 -12.94
C ARG A 55 -7.15 -32.48 -13.40
N ASN A 56 -6.56 -32.73 -14.58
CA ASN A 56 -6.65 -34.01 -15.28
C ASN A 56 -5.29 -34.69 -15.51
N ILE A 57 -4.17 -33.98 -15.33
CA ILE A 57 -2.81 -34.53 -15.45
C ILE A 57 -2.15 -34.40 -14.09
N GLU A 58 -1.86 -35.53 -13.45
CA GLU A 58 -1.57 -35.57 -12.01
C GLU A 58 -0.27 -34.86 -11.62
N ASN A 59 0.76 -34.93 -12.48
CA ASN A 59 2.06 -34.30 -12.25
C ASN A 59 2.33 -33.14 -13.22
N LEU A 60 1.37 -32.20 -13.33
CA LEU A 60 1.51 -31.03 -14.19
C LEU A 60 1.13 -29.74 -13.45
N PHE A 61 2.14 -28.91 -13.20
CA PHE A 61 1.96 -27.51 -12.81
C PHE A 61 1.69 -26.61 -14.02
N MET A 62 0.92 -25.55 -13.81
CA MET A 62 0.61 -24.52 -14.78
C MET A 62 0.69 -23.14 -14.11
N ALA A 63 1.75 -22.40 -14.38
CA ALA A 63 1.96 -21.05 -13.86
C ALA A 63 2.12 -20.04 -14.99
N GLY A 64 1.68 -18.81 -14.76
CA GLY A 64 1.71 -17.75 -15.75
C GLY A 64 0.47 -17.75 -16.64
N ARG A 65 0.65 -17.54 -17.96
CA ARG A 65 -0.49 -17.35 -18.88
C ARG A 65 -1.26 -18.64 -19.21
N CYS A 66 -0.68 -19.80 -18.92
CA CYS A 66 -1.31 -21.12 -19.08
C CYS A 66 -2.07 -21.58 -17.82
N ILE A 67 -2.21 -20.74 -16.80
CA ILE A 67 -2.93 -21.04 -15.55
C ILE A 67 -4.37 -21.49 -15.79
N SER A 68 -4.89 -22.38 -14.94
CA SER A 68 -6.27 -22.89 -15.02
C SER A 68 -7.29 -21.88 -14.48
N VAL A 69 -7.78 -21.00 -15.36
CA VAL A 69 -8.82 -20.01 -15.06
C VAL A 69 -9.71 -19.78 -16.29
N THR A 70 -10.89 -19.17 -16.09
CA THR A 70 -11.75 -18.76 -17.23
C THR A 70 -11.13 -17.60 -18.01
N HIS A 71 -11.67 -17.32 -19.20
CA HIS A 71 -11.24 -16.17 -20.01
C HIS A 71 -11.32 -14.85 -19.23
N GLU A 72 -12.40 -14.62 -18.46
CA GLU A 72 -12.55 -13.37 -17.71
C GLU A 72 -11.51 -13.24 -16.59
N ALA A 73 -11.29 -14.33 -15.84
CA ALA A 73 -10.30 -14.37 -14.77
C ALA A 73 -8.87 -14.22 -15.32
N LEU A 74 -8.58 -14.77 -16.50
CA LEU A 74 -7.29 -14.56 -17.17
C LEU A 74 -7.03 -13.08 -17.44
N GLY A 75 -8.07 -12.28 -17.71
CA GLY A 75 -8.01 -10.84 -17.95
C GLY A 75 -7.35 -10.02 -16.84
N THR A 76 -7.29 -10.54 -15.60
CA THR A 76 -6.68 -9.87 -14.44
C THR A 76 -5.40 -10.57 -13.97
N VAL A 77 -5.29 -11.89 -14.05
CA VAL A 77 -4.13 -12.62 -13.49
C VAL A 77 -2.94 -12.75 -14.45
N ARG A 78 -3.12 -12.50 -15.75
CA ARG A 78 -2.09 -12.75 -16.81
C ARG A 78 -0.92 -11.75 -16.88
N VAL A 79 -0.90 -10.73 -16.01
CA VAL A 79 0.12 -9.66 -16.08
C VAL A 79 1.45 -10.16 -15.50
N MET A 80 2.57 -9.74 -16.09
CA MET A 80 3.90 -10.33 -15.90
C MET A 80 4.33 -10.47 -14.43
N LYS A 81 4.05 -9.46 -13.59
CA LYS A 81 4.38 -9.53 -12.15
C LYS A 81 3.59 -10.63 -11.43
N THR A 82 2.30 -10.76 -11.74
CA THR A 82 1.45 -11.82 -11.20
C THR A 82 1.95 -13.19 -11.67
N CYS A 83 2.26 -13.33 -12.96
CA CYS A 83 2.83 -14.56 -13.53
C CYS A 83 4.16 -14.97 -12.87
N GLY A 84 5.06 -14.01 -12.60
CA GLY A 84 6.31 -14.27 -11.89
C GLY A 84 6.07 -14.81 -10.47
N MET A 85 5.13 -14.21 -9.74
CA MET A 85 4.74 -14.70 -8.41
C MET A 85 4.12 -16.10 -8.46
N MET A 86 3.36 -16.46 -9.50
CA MET A 86 2.87 -17.83 -9.68
C MET A 86 4.03 -18.83 -9.81
N GLY A 87 5.09 -18.46 -10.55
CA GLY A 87 6.29 -19.28 -10.69
C GLY A 87 6.99 -19.53 -9.35
N GLU A 88 7.13 -18.50 -8.52
CA GLU A 88 7.66 -18.61 -7.15
C GLU A 88 6.85 -19.60 -6.29
N VAL A 89 5.52 -19.49 -6.32
CA VAL A 89 4.63 -20.39 -5.55
C VAL A 89 4.74 -21.82 -6.06
N VAL A 90 4.75 -22.03 -7.38
CA VAL A 90 4.92 -23.36 -7.98
C VAL A 90 6.28 -23.96 -7.65
N GLY A 91 7.36 -23.18 -7.66
CA GLY A 91 8.68 -23.66 -7.23
C GLY A 91 8.69 -24.11 -5.76
N ARG A 92 8.04 -23.34 -4.87
CA ARG A 92 7.86 -23.71 -3.46
C ARG A 92 7.04 -25.00 -3.32
N ALA A 93 5.92 -25.11 -4.03
CA ALA A 93 5.08 -26.31 -4.02
C ALA A 93 5.81 -27.55 -4.57
N ALA A 94 6.55 -27.42 -5.68
CA ALA A 94 7.36 -28.50 -6.24
C ALA A 94 8.42 -29.00 -5.25
N SER A 95 8.99 -28.09 -4.44
CA SER A 95 9.93 -28.49 -3.37
C SER A 95 9.26 -29.30 -2.25
N ILE A 96 7.96 -29.08 -1.99
CA ILE A 96 7.16 -29.89 -1.06
C ILE A 96 6.90 -31.26 -1.69
N CYS A 97 6.50 -31.30 -2.97
CA CYS A 97 6.30 -32.55 -3.71
C CYS A 97 7.52 -33.47 -3.61
N LEU A 98 8.74 -32.93 -3.83
CA LEU A 98 9.97 -33.70 -3.69
C LEU A 98 10.24 -34.13 -2.24
N LYS A 99 10.04 -33.26 -1.26
CA LYS A 99 10.33 -33.56 0.16
C LYS A 99 9.36 -34.58 0.76
N ARG A 100 8.10 -34.59 0.30
CA ARG A 100 7.01 -35.41 0.84
C ARG A 100 6.64 -36.61 -0.04
N ASP A 101 7.33 -36.79 -1.16
CA ASP A 101 7.01 -37.77 -2.20
C ASP A 101 5.51 -37.73 -2.57
N CYS A 102 5.06 -36.55 -3.00
CA CYS A 102 3.65 -36.29 -3.30
C CYS A 102 3.48 -35.51 -4.61
N LEU A 103 2.24 -35.45 -5.08
CA LEU A 103 1.87 -34.79 -6.32
C LEU A 103 1.36 -33.36 -6.06
N PRO A 104 1.34 -32.47 -7.08
CA PRO A 104 0.87 -31.08 -6.96
C PRO A 104 -0.46 -30.91 -6.20
N ARG A 105 -1.43 -31.80 -6.43
CA ARG A 105 -2.75 -31.76 -5.76
C ARG A 105 -2.66 -32.04 -4.26
N ASP A 106 -1.76 -32.94 -3.86
CA ASP A 106 -1.56 -33.30 -2.46
C ASP A 106 -1.07 -32.13 -1.62
N VAL A 107 -0.36 -31.19 -2.23
CA VAL A 107 0.05 -29.95 -1.56
C VAL A 107 -1.17 -29.16 -1.09
N TYR A 108 -2.27 -29.15 -1.86
CA TYR A 108 -3.52 -28.51 -1.41
C TYR A 108 -4.27 -29.36 -0.38
N GLU A 109 -4.38 -30.67 -0.63
CA GLU A 109 -5.26 -31.55 0.16
C GLU A 109 -4.65 -31.98 1.50
N ARG A 110 -3.31 -32.06 1.57
CA ARG A 110 -2.57 -32.65 2.70
C ARG A 110 -1.50 -31.75 3.29
N TYR A 111 -0.85 -30.91 2.47
CA TYR A 111 0.33 -30.13 2.87
C TYR A 111 0.18 -28.61 2.66
N LEU A 112 -1.04 -28.09 2.77
CA LEU A 112 -1.29 -26.67 2.51
C LEU A 112 -0.56 -25.78 3.51
N ASP A 113 -0.43 -26.23 4.75
CA ASP A 113 0.30 -25.50 5.79
C ASP A 113 1.80 -25.39 5.48
N ASP A 114 2.42 -26.45 4.96
CA ASP A 114 3.82 -26.42 4.48
C ASP A 114 3.97 -25.35 3.37
N LEU A 115 3.00 -25.27 2.45
CA LEU A 115 3.02 -24.24 1.41
C LEU A 115 2.82 -22.83 1.99
N ILE A 116 1.89 -22.66 2.92
CA ILE A 116 1.63 -21.38 3.60
C ILE A 116 2.88 -20.88 4.34
N GLU A 117 3.58 -21.79 5.04
CA GLU A 117 4.85 -21.47 5.69
C GLU A 117 5.89 -21.00 4.67
N LEU A 118 6.05 -21.76 3.57
CA LEU A 118 7.00 -21.39 2.54
C LEU A 118 6.65 -20.04 1.90
N VAL A 119 5.41 -19.77 1.48
CA VAL A 119 5.03 -18.50 0.80
C VAL A 119 5.18 -17.27 1.69
N ARG A 120 5.16 -17.43 3.02
CA ARG A 120 5.41 -16.34 3.99
C ARG A 120 6.87 -15.97 4.12
N LEU A 121 7.80 -16.75 3.57
CA LEU A 121 9.21 -16.41 3.57
C LEU A 121 9.50 -15.27 2.59
N PRO A 122 10.44 -14.36 2.92
CA PRO A 122 10.86 -13.29 2.03
C PRO A 122 11.42 -13.86 0.72
N GLY A 123 11.31 -13.12 -0.39
CA GLY A 123 11.75 -13.60 -1.71
C GLY A 123 13.24 -13.95 -1.82
N LYS A 124 14.08 -13.48 -0.89
CA LYS A 124 15.51 -13.84 -0.81
C LYS A 124 15.79 -15.12 -0.01
N ALA A 125 14.79 -15.72 0.63
CA ALA A 125 14.98 -16.96 1.37
C ALA A 125 15.37 -18.09 0.42
N PHE A 126 16.39 -18.87 0.77
CA PHE A 126 16.90 -19.93 -0.09
C PHE A 126 17.41 -21.13 0.71
N ARG A 127 17.58 -22.25 0.01
CA ARG A 127 18.26 -23.47 0.50
C ARG A 127 18.89 -24.22 -0.69
N PRO A 128 20.04 -24.89 -0.55
CA PRO A 128 20.68 -25.62 -1.65
C PRO A 128 19.86 -26.83 -2.13
N THR A 129 19.30 -27.62 -1.21
CA THR A 129 18.45 -28.78 -1.50
C THR A 129 17.12 -28.70 -0.74
N VAL A 130 16.15 -29.55 -1.07
CA VAL A 130 14.83 -29.57 -0.39
C VAL A 130 14.90 -30.04 1.07
N HIS A 131 16.01 -30.66 1.47
CA HIS A 131 16.23 -31.18 2.83
C HIS A 131 17.05 -30.22 3.71
N ASP A 132 17.73 -29.24 3.11
CA ASP A 132 18.51 -28.26 3.85
C ASP A 132 17.63 -27.26 4.61
N LYS A 133 18.22 -26.68 5.66
CA LYS A 133 17.61 -25.56 6.39
C LYS A 133 17.53 -24.33 5.48
N ILE A 134 16.42 -23.61 5.61
CA ILE A 134 16.23 -22.35 4.88
C ILE A 134 17.08 -21.27 5.53
N THR A 135 17.84 -20.56 4.70
CA THR A 135 18.60 -19.36 5.08
C THR A 135 17.85 -18.13 4.62
N ILE A 136 17.68 -17.15 5.53
CA ILE A 136 17.13 -15.83 5.20
C ILE A 136 18.28 -14.81 5.28
N PRO A 137 18.70 -14.22 4.15
CA PRO A 137 19.71 -13.17 4.15
C PRO A 137 19.32 -11.98 5.04
N ALA A 138 20.30 -11.38 5.72
CA ALA A 138 20.06 -10.23 6.61
C ALA A 138 19.53 -8.98 5.87
N ASP A 139 19.79 -8.90 4.56
CA ASP A 139 19.30 -7.83 3.67
C ASP A 139 17.97 -8.19 2.98
N ALA A 140 17.27 -9.21 3.48
CA ALA A 140 15.91 -9.53 3.06
C ALA A 140 14.97 -8.39 3.46
N LEU A 141 14.08 -8.01 2.54
CA LEU A 141 13.06 -7.02 2.84
C LEU A 141 12.10 -7.58 3.90
N PRO A 142 11.63 -6.74 4.84
CA PRO A 142 10.59 -7.15 5.77
C PRO A 142 9.32 -7.49 4.98
N LEU A 143 8.50 -8.38 5.56
CA LEU A 143 7.20 -8.68 4.98
C LEU A 143 6.35 -7.41 4.89
N ALA A 144 5.64 -7.29 3.77
CA ALA A 144 4.68 -6.22 3.60
C ALA A 144 3.59 -6.35 4.68
N GLY A 145 3.21 -5.22 5.29
CA GLY A 145 2.09 -5.18 6.21
C GLY A 145 0.75 -5.42 5.51
N PRO A 146 -0.37 -5.39 6.24
CA PRO A 146 -1.72 -5.61 5.69
C PRO A 146 -2.15 -4.59 4.61
N HIS A 147 -1.37 -3.51 4.43
CA HIS A 147 -1.61 -2.47 3.43
C HIS A 147 -0.66 -2.54 2.23
N GLY A 148 0.13 -3.61 2.11
CA GLY A 148 1.19 -3.71 1.11
C GLY A 148 2.47 -2.94 1.50
N ALA A 149 3.39 -2.80 0.55
CA ALA A 149 4.58 -1.99 0.74
C ALA A 149 4.24 -0.49 0.62
N PRO A 150 4.70 0.37 1.55
CA PRO A 150 4.49 1.82 1.44
C PRO A 150 5.18 2.35 0.18
N SER A 151 4.46 3.18 -0.58
CA SER A 151 4.95 3.82 -1.81
C SER A 151 5.58 5.20 -1.57
N GLY A 152 5.45 5.72 -0.35
CA GLY A 152 5.97 7.02 0.08
C GLY A 152 7.26 6.93 0.88
N LEU A 153 7.59 8.05 1.54
CA LEU A 153 8.73 8.18 2.43
C LEU A 153 8.51 7.36 3.72
N ALA A 154 9.55 6.67 4.16
CA ALA A 154 9.52 5.91 5.42
C ALA A 154 9.73 6.85 6.61
N VAL A 155 8.75 6.95 7.51
CA VAL A 155 8.78 7.80 8.70
C VAL A 155 10.01 7.55 9.58
N SER A 156 10.49 6.30 9.65
CA SER A 156 11.68 5.90 10.44
C SER A 156 13.00 6.47 9.94
N LYS A 157 13.03 7.06 8.73
CA LYS A 157 14.22 7.71 8.16
C LYS A 157 14.33 9.19 8.53
N PHE A 158 13.41 9.70 9.34
CA PHE A 158 13.34 11.11 9.71
C PHE A 158 13.62 11.30 11.20
N PRO A 159 14.31 12.38 11.58
CA PRO A 159 14.60 12.66 12.99
C PRO A 159 13.34 13.06 13.76
N GLY A 160 13.39 12.92 15.08
CA GLY A 160 12.24 13.15 15.95
C GLY A 160 11.15 12.10 15.78
N ILE A 161 9.94 12.42 16.25
CA ILE A 161 8.76 11.56 16.12
C ILE A 161 7.98 12.00 14.89
N VAL A 162 7.75 11.10 13.95
CA VAL A 162 6.92 11.36 12.75
C VAL A 162 5.72 10.43 12.75
N LEU A 163 4.53 11.00 12.61
CA LEU A 163 3.25 10.30 12.51
C LEU A 163 2.67 10.48 11.10
N ASP A 164 2.33 9.38 10.44
CA ASP A 164 1.67 9.33 9.13
C ASP A 164 0.17 9.69 9.23
N ASP A 165 -0.48 10.06 8.12
CA ASP A 165 -1.91 10.41 8.09
C ASP A 165 -2.81 9.31 8.70
N LYS A 166 -2.41 8.04 8.58
CA LYS A 166 -3.14 6.91 9.15
C LYS A 166 -3.15 6.89 10.68
N GLN A 167 -2.20 7.57 11.32
CA GLN A 167 -2.09 7.68 12.77
C GLN A 167 -2.86 8.89 13.32
N ALA A 168 -3.41 9.76 12.47
CA ALA A 168 -4.27 10.85 12.90
C ALA A 168 -5.68 10.36 13.26
N LYS A 169 -6.28 10.94 14.31
CA LYS A 169 -7.72 10.85 14.56
C LYS A 169 -8.45 11.70 13.50
N ILE A 170 -9.30 11.06 12.72
CA ILE A 170 -10.03 11.70 11.61
C ILE A 170 -11.51 11.87 11.96
N GLU A 171 -12.05 13.07 11.73
CA GLU A 171 -13.48 13.40 11.84
C GLU A 171 -13.97 13.98 10.51
N GLY A 172 -15.24 13.72 10.15
CA GLY A 172 -15.83 14.16 8.88
C GLY A 172 -15.44 13.30 7.67
N LYS A 173 -15.83 13.73 6.47
CA LYS A 173 -15.53 13.03 5.21
C LYS A 173 -14.14 13.40 4.68
N TRP A 174 -13.33 12.40 4.37
CA TRP A 174 -11.99 12.59 3.82
C TRP A 174 -11.75 11.71 2.59
N GLY A 175 -11.20 12.30 1.55
CA GLY A 175 -10.61 11.58 0.42
C GLY A 175 -9.19 11.12 0.74
N LYS A 176 -8.70 10.15 -0.02
CA LYS A 176 -7.31 9.68 0.00
C LYS A 176 -6.67 9.97 -1.35
N GLY A 177 -5.39 10.32 -1.37
CA GLY A 177 -4.65 10.62 -2.58
C GLY A 177 -3.22 10.11 -2.55
N GLN A 178 -2.67 9.87 -3.73
CA GLN A 178 -1.28 9.44 -3.95
C GLN A 178 -0.64 10.21 -5.14
N GLY A 179 -1.33 11.24 -5.65
CA GLY A 179 -0.94 11.95 -6.86
C GLY A 179 0.10 13.04 -6.63
N LEU A 180 0.02 13.76 -5.50
CA LEU A 180 1.00 14.77 -5.12
C LEU A 180 2.13 14.14 -4.33
N LYS A 181 3.35 14.16 -4.88
CA LYS A 181 4.56 13.61 -4.26
C LYS A 181 5.53 14.73 -3.80
N PRO A 182 6.39 14.47 -2.80
CA PRO A 182 6.44 13.26 -1.98
C PRO A 182 5.27 13.20 -0.98
N TYR A 183 5.02 12.01 -0.43
CA TYR A 183 4.12 11.78 0.72
C TYR A 183 4.73 10.71 1.63
N PHE A 184 4.26 10.61 2.87
CA PHE A 184 4.68 9.58 3.83
C PHE A 184 3.82 8.32 3.71
N GLY A 185 4.41 7.18 4.06
CA GLY A 185 3.68 5.92 4.11
C GLY A 185 3.00 5.52 2.80
N PHE A 186 1.67 5.59 2.78
CA PHE A 186 0.84 5.07 1.69
C PHE A 186 0.13 6.15 0.87
N GLY A 187 0.22 7.42 1.24
CA GLY A 187 -0.49 8.50 0.57
C GLY A 187 -0.74 9.67 1.51
N TYR A 188 -1.80 10.41 1.23
CA TYR A 188 -2.26 11.52 2.08
C TYR A 188 -3.78 11.54 2.10
N ARG A 189 -4.34 12.31 3.02
CA ARG A 189 -5.77 12.62 3.08
C ARG A 189 -6.05 14.05 2.70
N TYR A 190 -7.24 14.28 2.16
CA TYR A 190 -7.72 15.63 1.91
C TYR A 190 -9.22 15.77 2.16
N SER A 191 -9.65 16.97 2.54
CA SER A 191 -11.05 17.25 2.79
C SER A 191 -11.38 18.73 2.59
N SER A 192 -12.59 18.99 2.12
CA SER A 192 -13.26 20.29 2.15
C SER A 192 -14.56 20.25 2.97
N ASP A 193 -14.83 19.13 3.66
CA ASP A 193 -16.00 18.98 4.54
C ASP A 193 -15.86 19.95 5.72
N PRO A 194 -16.82 20.86 5.98
CA PRO A 194 -16.77 21.74 7.14
C PRO A 194 -16.71 21.01 8.50
N LYS A 195 -17.08 19.72 8.56
CA LYS A 195 -16.93 18.86 9.75
C LYS A 195 -15.59 18.12 9.78
N GLY A 196 -14.77 18.27 8.73
CA GLY A 196 -13.48 17.62 8.54
C GLY A 196 -12.44 18.13 9.53
N SER A 197 -11.89 17.23 10.35
CA SER A 197 -10.67 17.51 11.13
C SER A 197 -9.73 16.30 11.18
N ALA A 198 -8.43 16.57 11.28
CA ALA A 198 -7.39 15.56 11.46
C ALA A 198 -6.51 15.98 12.64
N THR A 199 -6.39 15.11 13.64
CA THR A 199 -5.64 15.39 14.87
C THR A 199 -4.53 14.37 15.06
N PHE A 200 -3.29 14.85 15.10
CA PHE A 200 -2.13 14.07 15.50
C PHE A 200 -1.86 14.28 16.98
N THR A 201 -1.56 13.21 17.71
CA THR A 201 -1.24 13.26 19.14
C THR A 201 0.16 12.68 19.37
N PHE A 202 1.02 13.48 19.96
CA PHE A 202 2.39 13.12 20.32
C PHE A 202 2.54 13.07 21.83
N LYS A 203 3.53 12.32 22.31
CA LYS A 203 4.08 12.44 23.66
C LYS A 203 5.55 12.82 23.56
N ALA A 204 5.95 13.88 24.24
CA ALA A 204 7.34 14.31 24.24
C ALA A 204 8.24 13.21 24.86
N PRO A 205 9.29 12.74 24.16
CA PRO A 205 10.13 11.65 24.66
C PRO A 205 11.04 12.09 25.82
N GLU A 206 11.32 13.39 25.90
CA GLU A 206 12.21 14.02 26.87
C GLU A 206 11.76 15.48 27.14
N THR A 207 12.33 16.09 28.18
CA THR A 207 12.12 17.50 28.48
C THR A 207 13.06 18.33 27.62
N GLY A 208 12.53 19.31 26.89
CA GLY A 208 13.33 20.15 26.01
C GLY A 208 12.48 20.98 25.06
N LYS A 209 13.15 21.61 24.09
CA LYS A 209 12.50 22.42 23.08
C LYS A 209 12.26 21.59 21.81
N PHE A 210 11.08 21.69 21.23
CA PHE A 210 10.69 20.92 20.05
C PHE A 210 10.05 21.83 19.00
N ASP A 211 10.28 21.54 17.72
CA ASP A 211 9.57 22.14 16.60
C ASP A 211 8.41 21.23 16.17
N ALA A 212 7.18 21.74 16.27
CA ALA A 212 5.98 21.06 15.82
C ALA A 212 5.76 21.35 14.33
N ARG A 213 5.60 20.31 13.52
CA ARG A 213 5.52 20.42 12.06
C ARG A 213 4.38 19.59 11.49
N ILE A 214 3.90 20.02 10.33
CA ILE A 214 3.04 19.21 9.45
C ILE A 214 3.68 19.07 8.08
N ALA A 215 3.40 17.97 7.39
CA ALA A 215 3.72 17.78 5.99
C ALA A 215 2.47 17.97 5.13
N TYR A 216 2.61 18.69 4.01
CA TYR A 216 1.59 18.79 2.97
C TYR A 216 2.21 19.05 1.60
N GLN A 217 1.48 18.71 0.54
CA GLN A 217 1.84 19.11 -0.82
C GLN A 217 0.91 20.18 -1.38
N SER A 218 1.52 21.20 -1.99
CA SER A 218 0.82 22.33 -2.56
C SER A 218 0.13 21.99 -3.87
N HIS A 219 -1.07 22.54 -4.07
CA HIS A 219 -1.81 22.46 -5.33
C HIS A 219 -2.83 23.60 -5.38
N GLU A 220 -3.25 24.03 -6.57
CA GLU A 220 -4.17 25.15 -6.77
C GLU A 220 -5.54 24.98 -6.08
N ASN A 221 -5.98 23.74 -5.87
CA ASN A 221 -7.23 23.40 -5.19
C ASN A 221 -7.11 23.22 -3.67
N ARG A 222 -5.94 23.54 -3.08
CA ARG A 222 -5.72 23.49 -1.63
C ARG A 222 -6.28 24.72 -0.92
N GLY A 223 -6.49 24.57 0.38
CA GLY A 223 -6.98 25.65 1.22
C GLY A 223 -6.00 26.81 1.28
N LYS A 224 -6.50 28.02 1.00
CA LYS A 224 -5.72 29.26 1.11
C LYS A 224 -5.55 29.77 2.54
N SER A 225 -6.32 29.23 3.49
CA SER A 225 -6.31 29.67 4.88
C SER A 225 -6.68 28.52 5.82
N VAL A 226 -5.94 27.41 5.73
CA VAL A 226 -6.15 26.21 6.55
C VAL A 226 -5.81 26.51 8.01
N PRO A 227 -6.78 26.44 8.94
CA PRO A 227 -6.50 26.57 10.37
C PRO A 227 -5.82 25.31 10.89
N VAL A 228 -4.69 25.50 11.57
CA VAL A 228 -3.93 24.46 12.26
C VAL A 228 -3.70 24.89 13.70
N GLU A 229 -4.25 24.15 14.64
CA GLU A 229 -4.06 24.36 16.07
C GLU A 229 -2.97 23.43 16.59
N VAL A 230 -2.03 23.98 17.36
CA VAL A 230 -1.06 23.23 18.15
C VAL A 230 -1.35 23.49 19.61
N LYS A 231 -1.55 22.43 20.39
CA LYS A 231 -1.87 22.52 21.82
C LYS A 231 -0.96 21.62 22.64
N SER A 232 -0.46 22.15 23.76
CA SER A 232 0.31 21.46 24.79
C SER A 232 -0.08 22.00 26.17
N GLY A 233 -0.63 21.15 27.03
CA GLY A 233 -1.17 21.58 28.32
C GLY A 233 -2.19 22.72 28.19
N ASN A 234 -1.90 23.87 28.83
CA ASN A 234 -2.72 25.09 28.77
C ASN A 234 -2.37 26.03 27.61
N HIS A 235 -1.33 25.73 26.85
CA HIS A 235 -0.92 26.54 25.71
C HIS A 235 -1.59 26.02 24.44
N ALA A 236 -2.29 26.90 23.74
CA ALA A 236 -2.85 26.63 22.41
C ALA A 236 -2.46 27.77 21.47
N LYS A 237 -2.03 27.41 20.26
CA LYS A 237 -1.66 28.36 19.19
C LYS A 237 -2.34 27.93 17.90
N GLU A 238 -3.03 28.86 17.25
CA GLU A 238 -3.56 28.66 15.90
C GLU A 238 -2.65 29.33 14.87
N VAL A 239 -2.38 28.62 13.77
CA VAL A 239 -1.68 29.12 12.59
C VAL A 239 -2.57 28.91 11.38
N LYS A 240 -2.71 29.93 10.52
CA LYS A 240 -3.42 29.81 9.24
C LYS A 240 -2.41 29.64 8.11
N ILE A 241 -2.55 28.54 7.38
CA ILE A 241 -1.58 28.14 6.35
C ILE A 241 -2.23 28.23 4.97
N ASP A 242 -1.53 28.87 4.04
CA ASP A 242 -1.86 28.84 2.61
C ASP A 242 -1.23 27.61 1.98
N MET A 243 -2.00 26.52 1.91
CA MET A 243 -1.55 25.25 1.33
C MET A 243 -1.53 25.26 -0.20
N THR A 244 -1.89 26.37 -0.86
CA THR A 244 -1.65 26.52 -2.31
C THR A 244 -0.18 26.80 -2.60
N LYS A 245 0.57 27.26 -1.60
CA LYS A 245 2.01 27.53 -1.67
C LYS A 245 2.80 26.35 -1.14
N LYS A 246 3.93 26.07 -1.79
CA LYS A 246 4.85 25.00 -1.39
C LYS A 246 5.29 25.20 0.06
N ALA A 247 5.28 24.12 0.84
CA ALA A 247 5.81 24.15 2.21
C ALA A 247 7.31 24.49 2.18
N PRO A 248 7.79 25.35 3.10
CA PRO A 248 9.13 25.93 3.02
C PRO A 248 10.25 24.94 3.35
N LEU A 249 9.98 23.88 4.13
CA LEU A 249 10.99 22.90 4.53
C LEU A 249 11.02 21.71 3.56
N LYS A 250 12.11 20.95 3.59
CA LYS A 250 12.28 19.74 2.76
C LYS A 250 11.15 18.74 3.02
N ASN A 251 10.82 17.96 1.99
CA ASN A 251 9.82 16.89 2.05
C ASN A 251 8.39 17.35 2.41
N GLY A 252 8.07 18.63 2.14
CA GLY A 252 6.72 19.16 2.35
C GLY A 252 6.45 19.62 3.78
N PHE A 253 7.47 19.67 4.66
CA PHE A 253 7.28 20.11 6.03
C PHE A 253 7.05 21.63 6.14
N TYR A 254 6.22 22.01 7.10
CA TYR A 254 5.93 23.38 7.52
C TYR A 254 6.02 23.43 9.04
N SER A 255 6.82 24.36 9.58
CA SER A 255 6.94 24.59 11.02
C SER A 255 5.76 25.40 11.54
N LEU A 256 5.12 24.90 12.60
CA LEU A 256 4.05 25.56 13.34
C LEU A 256 4.62 26.39 14.51
N GLY A 257 5.91 26.21 14.80
CA GLY A 257 6.66 26.91 15.81
C GLY A 257 7.24 25.97 16.87
N SER A 258 8.13 26.54 17.68
CA SER A 258 8.75 25.83 18.79
C SER A 258 7.85 25.77 20.02
N LEU A 259 7.99 24.70 20.79
CA LEU A 259 7.31 24.43 22.06
C LEU A 259 8.36 23.99 23.08
N ASP A 260 8.26 24.45 24.31
CA ASP A 260 9.01 23.90 25.44
C ASP A 260 8.13 22.83 26.12
N LEU A 261 8.59 21.58 26.12
CA LEU A 261 7.81 20.43 26.56
C LEU A 261 8.50 19.70 27.70
N LYS A 262 7.71 19.15 28.62
CA LYS A 262 8.19 18.18 29.62
C LYS A 262 8.11 16.76 29.06
N LYS A 263 9.01 15.87 29.52
CA LYS A 263 8.92 14.43 29.20
C LYS A 263 7.52 13.88 29.50
N GLY A 264 6.93 13.22 28.52
CA GLY A 264 5.59 12.64 28.58
C GLY A 264 4.44 13.62 28.37
N GLU A 265 4.72 14.92 28.23
CA GLU A 265 3.70 15.93 27.92
C GLU A 265 3.07 15.65 26.55
N GLU A 266 1.74 15.75 26.52
CA GLU A 266 0.96 15.48 25.31
C GLU A 266 0.84 16.74 24.46
N VAL A 267 1.14 16.59 23.17
CA VAL A 267 0.98 17.65 22.17
C VAL A 267 0.00 17.19 21.10
N THR A 268 -1.00 18.02 20.81
CA THR A 268 -1.93 17.77 19.71
C THR A 268 -1.75 18.79 18.60
N ILE A 269 -1.67 18.31 17.35
CA ILE A 269 -1.69 19.13 16.14
C ILE A 269 -2.98 18.83 15.37
N ARG A 270 -3.88 19.81 15.28
CA ARG A 270 -5.22 19.65 14.71
C ARG A 270 -5.41 20.55 13.49
N LEU A 271 -5.64 19.95 12.32
CA LEU A 271 -6.01 20.64 11.10
C LEU A 271 -7.53 20.59 10.92
N THR A 272 -8.15 21.72 10.56
CA THR A 272 -9.60 21.83 10.40
C THR A 272 -9.97 22.30 8.99
N ALA A 273 -10.96 21.67 8.35
CA ALA A 273 -11.43 22.04 7.02
C ALA A 273 -12.43 23.20 7.01
N LYS A 274 -13.13 23.45 8.13
CA LYS A 274 -13.96 24.64 8.31
C LYS A 274 -13.12 25.91 8.12
N GLY A 275 -13.50 26.75 7.16
CA GLY A 275 -12.83 28.02 6.89
C GLY A 275 -11.53 27.91 6.08
N ALA A 276 -11.13 26.72 5.63
CA ALA A 276 -9.88 26.48 4.90
C ALA A 276 -9.80 27.17 3.52
N LYS A 277 -10.94 27.53 2.92
CA LYS A 277 -11.06 28.11 1.56
C LYS A 277 -10.41 27.23 0.49
N GLY A 278 -10.71 25.93 0.51
CA GLY A 278 -10.18 24.91 -0.40
C GLY A 278 -9.98 23.57 0.33
N ASN A 279 -9.31 22.62 -0.31
CA ASN A 279 -9.04 21.33 0.32
C ASN A 279 -7.88 21.42 1.33
N VAL A 280 -8.11 20.99 2.56
CA VAL A 280 -7.04 20.70 3.52
C VAL A 280 -6.29 19.45 3.04
N HIS A 281 -4.97 19.47 3.12
CA HIS A 281 -4.09 18.34 2.82
C HIS A 281 -3.42 17.90 4.12
N VAL A 282 -3.47 16.61 4.43
CA VAL A 282 -2.85 16.01 5.61
C VAL A 282 -2.02 14.80 5.16
N ASP A 283 -0.71 14.90 5.30
CA ASP A 283 0.24 13.84 4.91
C ASP A 283 0.92 13.24 6.14
N ALA A 284 1.64 14.06 6.92
CA ALA A 284 2.27 13.63 8.16
C ALA A 284 2.34 14.79 9.16
N ALA A 285 2.68 14.49 10.41
CA ALA A 285 3.10 15.47 11.40
C ALA A 285 4.42 15.02 12.05
N GLN A 286 5.23 15.98 12.48
CA GLN A 286 6.52 15.72 13.11
C GLN A 286 6.69 16.56 14.37
N LEU A 287 7.20 15.93 15.42
CA LEU A 287 7.72 16.59 16.61
C LEU A 287 9.24 16.38 16.64
N LEU A 288 9.99 17.43 16.31
CA LEU A 288 11.45 17.36 16.18
C LEU A 288 12.12 18.06 17.36
N PRO A 289 13.00 17.38 18.13
CA PRO A 289 13.85 18.04 19.13
C PRO A 289 14.68 19.16 18.48
N LEU A 290 14.77 20.30 19.15
CA LEU A 290 15.69 21.38 18.81
C LEU A 290 16.87 21.32 19.78
N ASP A 291 18.08 21.40 19.21
CA ASP A 291 19.31 21.55 19.99
C ASP A 291 19.35 22.89 20.74
#